data_AF-A0A7S1MZ10-F1
#
_entry.id   AF-A0A7S1MZ10-F1
#
_cell.length_a   1.000
_cell.length_b   1.000
_cell.length_c   1.000
_cell.angle_alpha   90.00
_cell.angle_beta   90.00
_cell.angle_gamma   90.00
#
_symmetry.space_group_name_H-M   'P 1'
#
loop_
_entity.id
_entity.type
_entity.pdbx_description
1 polymer ?
#
loop_
_entity_poly.entity_id
_entity_poly.type
_entity_poly.pdbx_seq_one_letter_code
_entity_poly.pdbx_strand_id
1 'polypeptide(L)'
;SLEWAAAAVPKDNLATSYLRQDYSFVGFPTQTLVEPSVACGPTSRAYGTGLTVATSGIAAIFTIHAVDAFNNRRTIGGDVFVVEAGFASTGAFVSGSVADNLDGTYNA
;
A
#
# COMPACT_ATOMS: atom_id res chain seq x y z
N SER A 1 -42.97 8.16 12.29
CA SER A 1 -42.59 7.71 13.65
C SER A 1 -42.15 6.26 13.56
N LEU A 2 -41.08 5.87 14.25
CA LEU A 2 -40.77 4.45 14.47
C LEU A 2 -41.67 3.96 15.61
N GLU A 3 -42.52 2.99 15.31
CA GLU A 3 -43.55 2.46 16.22
C GLU A 3 -43.30 0.97 16.43
N TRP A 4 -43.48 0.49 17.65
CA TRP A 4 -43.39 -0.93 17.95
C TRP A 4 -44.75 -1.49 18.38
N ALA A 5 -44.97 -2.76 18.08
CA ALA A 5 -46.13 -3.52 18.56
C ALA A 5 -45.71 -4.97 18.82
N ALA A 6 -46.34 -5.59 19.81
CA ALA A 6 -46.25 -7.02 20.08
C ALA A 6 -47.68 -7.59 20.20
N ALA A 7 -47.86 -8.91 20.11
CA ALA A 7 -49.17 -9.55 20.02
C ALA A 7 -50.15 -9.22 21.18
N ALA A 8 -49.64 -8.69 22.30
CA ALA A 8 -50.41 -8.27 23.46
C ALA A 8 -50.29 -6.77 23.80
N VAL A 9 -49.63 -5.95 22.96
CA VAL A 9 -49.39 -4.52 23.27
C VAL A 9 -49.80 -3.64 22.07
N PRO A 10 -50.70 -2.65 22.27
CA PRO A 10 -51.05 -1.67 21.24
C PRO A 10 -49.83 -0.93 20.70
N LYS A 11 -49.90 -0.43 19.47
CA LYS A 11 -48.82 0.37 18.87
C LYS A 11 -48.48 1.56 19.76
N ASP A 12 -47.22 1.66 20.14
CA ASP A 12 -46.72 2.78 20.93
C ASP A 12 -45.47 3.37 20.26
N ASN A 13 -45.28 4.67 20.50
CA ASN A 13 -44.14 5.39 19.97
C ASN A 13 -42.87 4.90 20.67
N LEU A 14 -41.90 4.40 19.89
CA LEU A 14 -40.57 4.13 20.44
C LEU A 14 -39.93 5.47 20.80
N ALA A 15 -39.84 5.78 22.10
CA ALA A 15 -39.06 6.91 22.57
C ALA A 15 -37.60 6.74 22.11
N THR A 16 -36.93 7.84 21.74
CA THR A 16 -35.54 7.84 21.30
C THR A 16 -34.57 7.27 22.35
N SER A 17 -35.00 7.15 23.61
CA SER A 17 -34.28 6.44 24.69
C SER A 17 -34.19 4.92 24.50
N TYR A 18 -35.00 4.33 23.60
CA TYR A 18 -34.93 2.92 23.20
C TYR A 18 -34.20 2.72 21.86
N LEU A 19 -33.82 3.80 21.17
CA LEU A 19 -32.88 3.71 20.07
C LEU A 19 -31.53 3.31 20.67
N ARG A 20 -30.98 2.17 20.23
CA ARG A 20 -29.73 1.59 20.76
C ARG A 20 -28.65 2.66 20.98
N GLN A 21 -28.06 2.62 22.17
CA GLN A 21 -26.83 3.33 22.51
C GLN A 21 -25.69 2.74 21.68
N ASP A 22 -24.98 3.57 20.91
CA ASP A 22 -23.67 3.19 20.35
C ASP A 22 -22.76 2.83 21.52
N TYR A 23 -22.60 1.53 21.76
CA TYR A 23 -21.84 0.98 22.87
C TYR A 23 -20.48 0.54 22.34
N SER A 24 -19.51 1.45 22.33
CA SER A 24 -18.10 1.09 22.20
C SER A 24 -17.69 0.38 23.49
N PHE A 25 -17.46 -0.94 23.42
CA PHE A 25 -16.92 -1.70 24.54
C PHE A 25 -15.41 -1.48 24.63
N VAL A 26 -14.82 -1.65 25.81
CA VAL A 26 -13.37 -1.47 26.02
C VAL A 26 -12.62 -2.35 25.02
N GLY A 27 -11.85 -1.70 24.15
CA GLY A 27 -11.17 -2.31 23.03
C GLY A 27 -11.76 -1.96 21.66
N PHE A 28 -12.98 -1.44 21.54
CA PHE A 28 -13.63 -1.24 20.25
C PHE A 28 -14.15 0.18 19.99
N PRO A 29 -13.99 0.70 18.75
CA PRO A 29 -13.32 0.04 17.62
C PRO A 29 -11.81 -0.14 17.85
N THR A 30 -11.29 -1.35 17.61
CA THR A 30 -9.84 -1.62 17.62
C THR A 30 -9.24 -1.08 16.34
N GLN A 31 -8.05 -0.47 16.41
CA GLN A 31 -7.27 -0.19 15.21
C GLN A 31 -6.64 -1.49 14.70
N THR A 32 -7.10 -1.99 13.56
CA THR A 32 -6.45 -3.10 12.85
C THR A 32 -5.46 -2.54 11.85
N LEU A 33 -4.17 -2.88 11.99
CA LEU A 33 -3.15 -2.59 10.99
C LEU A 33 -3.11 -3.73 9.98
N VAL A 34 -3.35 -3.41 8.71
CA VAL A 34 -3.18 -4.36 7.60
C VAL A 34 -1.76 -4.21 7.10
N GLU A 35 -0.95 -5.23 7.33
CA GLU A 35 0.43 -5.27 6.84
C GLU A 35 0.46 -5.53 5.33
N PRO A 36 1.33 -4.83 4.58
CA PRO A 36 1.55 -5.09 3.16
C PRO A 36 2.06 -6.52 2.92
N SER A 37 1.60 -7.15 1.83
CA SER A 37 2.14 -8.45 1.37
C SER A 37 3.50 -8.28 0.68
N VAL A 38 4.01 -9.33 0.02
CA VAL A 38 5.20 -9.28 -0.85
C VAL A 38 5.03 -8.24 -1.97
N ALA A 39 6.13 -7.64 -2.41
CA ALA A 39 6.09 -6.70 -3.53
C ALA A 39 5.51 -7.34 -4.81
N CYS A 40 4.73 -6.55 -5.54
CA CYS A 40 4.16 -6.89 -6.83
C CYS A 40 4.74 -5.96 -7.87
N GLY A 41 5.44 -6.51 -8.87
CA GLY A 41 6.14 -5.74 -9.90
C GLY A 41 5.23 -4.74 -10.64
N PRO A 42 4.06 -5.15 -11.16
CA PRO A 42 3.14 -4.25 -11.87
C PRO A 42 2.59 -3.07 -11.05
N THR A 43 2.50 -3.20 -9.72
CA THR A 43 1.98 -2.13 -8.84
C THR A 43 3.10 -1.29 -8.23
N SER A 44 4.32 -1.83 -8.17
CA SER A 44 5.52 -1.12 -7.74
C SER A 44 5.92 -0.04 -8.76
N ARG A 45 6.62 1.00 -8.28
CA ARG A 45 6.92 2.20 -9.09
C ARG A 45 8.36 2.64 -8.94
N ALA A 46 8.96 3.11 -10.02
CA ALA A 46 10.28 3.73 -10.00
C ALA A 46 10.19 5.23 -10.31
N TYR A 47 11.03 6.04 -9.70
CA TYR A 47 11.10 7.48 -9.91
C TYR A 47 12.53 7.99 -9.68
N GLY A 48 12.89 9.08 -10.34
CA GLY A 48 14.22 9.68 -10.27
C GLY A 48 14.73 10.11 -11.64
N THR A 49 15.72 11.00 -11.66
CA THR A 49 16.31 11.50 -12.91
C THR A 49 17.10 10.45 -13.66
N GLY A 50 17.61 9.42 -12.97
CA GLY A 50 18.31 8.30 -13.61
C GLY A 50 17.45 7.48 -14.58
N LEU A 51 16.11 7.64 -14.55
CA LEU A 51 15.20 7.01 -15.51
C LEU A 51 15.08 7.79 -16.83
N THR A 52 15.52 9.06 -16.88
CA THR A 52 15.33 9.93 -18.04
C THR A 52 16.63 10.45 -18.62
N VAL A 53 17.61 10.77 -17.78
CA VAL A 53 18.90 11.32 -18.20
C VAL A 53 20.02 10.55 -17.54
N ALA A 54 20.97 10.11 -18.37
CA ALA A 54 22.22 9.53 -17.94
C ALA A 54 23.37 10.21 -18.69
N THR A 55 24.46 10.51 -17.99
CA THR A 55 25.68 11.07 -18.59
C THR A 55 26.78 10.02 -18.50
N SER A 56 27.50 9.82 -19.60
CA SER A 56 28.59 8.83 -19.62
C SER A 56 29.62 9.10 -18.51
N GLY A 57 30.01 8.03 -17.80
CA GLY A 57 30.93 8.12 -16.66
C GLY A 57 30.29 8.63 -15.36
N ILE A 58 29.01 9.03 -15.36
CA ILE A 58 28.26 9.42 -14.17
C ILE A 58 27.19 8.36 -13.90
N ALA A 59 27.12 7.87 -12.67
CA ALA A 59 26.07 6.93 -12.27
C ALA A 59 24.69 7.60 -12.37
N ALA A 60 23.79 6.98 -13.14
CA ALA A 60 22.38 7.35 -13.18
C ALA A 60 21.65 6.60 -12.06
N ILE A 61 21.07 7.34 -11.11
CA ILE A 61 20.43 6.76 -9.93
C ILE A 61 18.93 7.07 -9.94
N PHE A 62 18.13 6.08 -9.55
CA PHE A 62 16.71 6.22 -9.30
C PHE A 62 16.29 5.41 -8.06
N THR A 63 15.04 5.59 -7.64
CA THR A 63 14.47 4.90 -6.48
C THR A 63 13.28 4.06 -6.91
N ILE A 64 13.20 2.83 -6.40
CA ILE A 64 12.07 1.92 -6.55
C ILE A 64 11.28 1.94 -5.24
N HIS A 65 9.97 2.11 -5.36
CA HIS A 65 9.01 1.95 -4.28
C HIS A 65 8.27 0.64 -4.44
N ALA A 66 8.49 -0.27 -3.48
CA ALA A 66 7.83 -1.56 -3.45
C ALA A 66 6.39 -1.43 -2.93
N VAL A 67 5.47 -2.03 -3.67
CA VAL A 67 4.03 -2.00 -3.39
C VAL A 67 3.49 -3.40 -3.61
N ASP A 68 2.58 -3.86 -2.74
CA ASP A 68 1.95 -5.16 -2.92
C ASP A 68 0.85 -5.15 -4.00
N ALA A 69 0.23 -6.30 -4.25
CA ALA A 69 -0.83 -6.44 -5.26
C ALA A 69 -2.12 -5.66 -4.93
N PHE A 70 -2.29 -5.24 -3.68
CA PHE A 70 -3.45 -4.49 -3.17
C PHE A 70 -3.16 -3.00 -3.03
N ASN A 71 -2.05 -2.54 -3.61
CA ASN A 71 -1.61 -1.15 -3.58
C ASN A 71 -1.24 -0.65 -2.17
N ASN A 72 -0.88 -1.56 -1.25
CA ASN A 72 -0.28 -1.20 0.04
C ASN A 72 1.22 -0.99 -0.14
N ARG A 73 1.73 0.10 0.43
CA ARG A 73 3.15 0.42 0.40
C ARG A 73 3.90 -0.47 1.38
N ARG A 74 4.96 -1.14 0.91
CA ARG A 74 5.88 -1.89 1.76
C ARG A 74 6.60 -0.93 2.72
N THR A 75 6.76 -1.34 3.97
CA THR A 75 7.46 -0.58 5.03
C THR A 75 8.74 -1.28 5.49
N ILE A 76 9.07 -2.40 4.85
CA ILE A 76 10.24 -3.22 5.11
C ILE A 76 10.94 -3.57 3.79
N GLY A 77 12.24 -3.84 3.86
CA GLY A 77 13.01 -4.39 2.74
C GLY A 77 12.81 -5.90 2.53
N GLY A 78 13.73 -6.49 1.79
CA GLY A 78 13.83 -7.94 1.56
C GLY A 78 13.21 -8.43 0.26
N ASP A 79 12.59 -7.55 -0.54
CA ASP A 79 12.17 -7.89 -1.89
C ASP A 79 13.36 -7.80 -2.85
N VAL A 80 13.38 -8.66 -3.87
CA VAL A 80 14.47 -8.69 -4.86
C VAL A 80 14.04 -7.97 -6.12
N PHE A 81 14.76 -6.90 -6.46
CA PHE A 81 14.62 -6.19 -7.72
C PHE A 81 15.84 -6.40 -8.60
N VAL A 82 15.61 -6.55 -9.91
CA VAL A 82 16.66 -6.65 -10.94
C VAL A 82 16.51 -5.46 -11.87
N VAL A 83 17.62 -4.80 -12.18
CA VAL A 83 17.66 -3.63 -13.07
C VAL A 83 18.62 -3.92 -14.22
N GLU A 84 18.16 -3.71 -15.44
CA GLU A 84 18.94 -3.87 -16.66
C GLU A 84 18.80 -2.62 -17.53
N ALA A 85 19.93 -2.07 -17.96
CA ALA A 85 20.00 -0.96 -18.90
C ALA A 85 20.27 -1.51 -20.31
N GLY A 86 19.34 -1.27 -21.24
CA GLY A 86 19.44 -1.69 -22.63
C GLY A 86 20.01 -0.61 -23.55
N PHE A 87 20.95 -0.98 -24.41
CA PHE A 87 21.47 -0.11 -25.47
C PHE A 87 20.67 -0.31 -26.75
N ALA A 88 19.85 0.68 -27.12
CA ALA A 88 19.00 0.59 -28.31
C ALA A 88 19.77 0.35 -29.62
N SER A 89 21.04 0.81 -29.70
CA SER A 89 21.87 0.68 -30.90
C SER A 89 22.49 -0.70 -31.08
N THR A 90 22.71 -1.46 -30.01
CA THR A 90 23.41 -2.75 -30.05
C THR A 90 22.57 -3.92 -29.53
N GLY A 91 21.45 -3.65 -28.85
CA GLY A 91 20.66 -4.65 -28.14
C GLY A 91 21.38 -5.23 -26.92
N ALA A 92 22.54 -4.68 -26.53
CA ALA A 92 23.26 -5.12 -25.35
C ALA A 92 22.54 -4.68 -24.07
N PHE A 93 22.69 -5.44 -23.00
CA PHE A 93 22.19 -5.10 -21.68
C PHE A 93 23.32 -5.06 -20.67
N VAL A 94 23.22 -4.16 -19.71
CA VAL A 94 24.12 -4.09 -18.55
C VAL A 94 23.26 -4.13 -17.29
N SER A 95 23.60 -5.04 -16.38
CA SER A 95 22.94 -5.14 -15.08
C SER A 95 23.38 -3.99 -14.17
N GLY A 96 22.41 -3.34 -13.54
CA GLY A 96 22.62 -2.36 -12.48
C GLY A 96 22.75 -3.02 -11.11
N SER A 97 23.19 -2.24 -10.12
CA SER A 97 23.17 -2.63 -8.71
C SER A 97 21.92 -2.10 -8.04
N VAL A 98 21.27 -2.92 -7.20
CA VAL A 98 20.15 -2.46 -6.38
C VAL A 98 20.53 -2.56 -4.91
N ALA A 99 20.40 -1.45 -4.18
CA ALA A 99 20.58 -1.37 -2.74
C ALA A 99 19.21 -1.28 -2.05
N ASP A 100 18.98 -2.14 -1.06
CA ASP A 100 17.79 -2.13 -0.22
C ASP A 100 17.97 -1.16 0.96
N ASN A 101 17.05 -0.22 1.11
CA ASN A 101 17.06 0.76 2.20
C ASN A 101 16.37 0.26 3.47
N LEU A 102 15.85 -0.97 3.44
CA LEU A 102 15.16 -1.66 4.53
C LEU A 102 13.84 -1.00 4.96
N ASP A 103 13.29 -0.12 4.12
CA ASP A 103 12.08 0.67 4.40
C ASP A 103 11.00 0.52 3.30
N GLY A 104 11.14 -0.49 2.44
CA GLY A 104 10.30 -0.69 1.26
C GLY A 104 10.71 0.15 0.05
N THR A 105 11.86 0.83 0.14
CA THR A 105 12.49 1.55 -0.97
C THR A 105 13.84 0.96 -1.34
N TYR A 106 14.21 1.09 -2.61
CA TYR A 106 15.45 0.53 -3.14
C TYR A 106 16.12 1.56 -4.04
N ASN A 107 17.42 1.76 -3.90
CA ASN A 107 18.21 2.63 -4.77
C ASN A 107 18.88 1.80 -5.87
N ALA A 108 18.67 2.20 -7.12
CA ALA A 108 19.23 1.55 -8.30
C ALA A 108 19.97 2.53 -9.20
#